data_AF-A0A2E2YB76-F1
#
_entry.id   AF-A0A2E2YB76-F1
#
_cell.length_a   1.000
_cell.length_b   1.000
_cell.length_c   1.000
_cell.angle_alpha   90.00
_cell.angle_beta   90.00
_cell.angle_gamma   90.00
#
_symmetry.space_group_name_H-M   'P 1'
#
loop_
_entity.id
_entity.type
_entity.pdbx_description
1 polymer ?
#
loop_
_entity_poly.entity_id
_entity_poly.type
_entity_poly.pdbx_seq_one_letter_code
_entity_poly.pdbx_strand_id
1 'polypeptide(L)' 'MDNWILLSLDGVPQQRSPLGEWYSAISQDGLGGNHLSDLRGGRSIITERLGVQEMPLYFKVEDGLITARSTQILEILD' A
#
# COMPACT_ATOMS: atom_id res chain seq x y z
N MET A 1 -11.13 -8.23 -4.73
CA MET A 1 -10.26 -7.76 -3.63
C MET A 1 -11.06 -6.89 -2.67
N ASP A 2 -12.36 -7.16 -2.49
CA ASP A 2 -13.26 -6.11 -1.99
C ASP A 2 -13.08 -5.86 -0.49
N ASN A 3 -12.44 -6.80 0.21
CA ASN A 3 -12.07 -6.69 1.62
C ASN A 3 -10.63 -6.16 1.84
N TRP A 4 -9.93 -5.75 0.79
CA TRP A 4 -8.57 -5.24 0.90
C TRP A 4 -8.54 -3.75 1.24
N ILE A 5 -7.52 -3.34 1.98
CA ILE A 5 -7.12 -1.94 2.11
C ILE A 5 -5.82 -1.78 1.33
N LEU A 6 -5.85 -0.94 0.29
CA LEU A 6 -4.71 -0.62 -0.55
C LEU A 6 -4.21 0.77 -0.17
N LEU A 7 -2.94 0.86 0.20
CA LEU A 7 -2.33 2.09 0.68
C LEU A 7 -1.19 2.51 -0.25
N SER A 8 -1.34 3.66 -0.94
CA SER A 8 -0.22 4.25 -1.68
C SER A 8 0.70 5.07 -0.76
N LEU A 9 1.99 4.75 -0.85
CA LEU A 9 3.09 5.49 -0.23
C LEU A 9 3.87 6.31 -1.27
N ASP A 10 3.31 6.56 -2.45
CA ASP A 10 3.95 7.32 -3.54
C ASP A 10 4.44 8.70 -3.10
N GLY A 11 5.19 9.42 -3.92
CA GLY A 11 5.76 10.72 -3.55
C GLY A 11 7.26 10.82 -3.79
N VAL A 12 7.77 10.15 -4.82
CA VAL A 12 9.17 10.31 -5.24
C VAL A 12 9.38 11.70 -5.84
N PRO A 13 10.59 12.30 -5.75
CA PRO A 13 10.82 13.68 -6.17
C PRO A 13 10.47 14.00 -7.62
N GLN A 14 10.48 13.00 -8.50
CA GLN A 14 10.20 13.16 -9.93
C GLN A 14 8.70 13.02 -10.28
N GLN A 15 7.85 12.58 -9.35
CA GLN A 15 6.42 12.45 -9.62
C GLN A 15 5.77 13.81 -9.77
N ARG A 16 4.94 13.95 -10.79
CA ARG A 16 4.26 15.22 -11.10
C ARG A 16 3.08 15.44 -10.17
N SER A 17 2.32 14.38 -9.88
CA SER A 17 1.22 14.40 -8.92
C SER A 17 1.01 13.00 -8.35
N PRO A 18 1.59 12.68 -7.18
CA PRO A 18 1.41 11.37 -6.54
C PRO A 18 -0.07 11.00 -6.37
N LEU A 19 -0.92 11.98 -6.02
CA LEU A 19 -2.36 11.77 -5.88
C LEU A 19 -3.04 11.46 -7.21
N GLY A 20 -2.74 12.24 -8.26
CA GLY A 20 -3.32 12.03 -9.58
C GLY A 20 -2.88 10.72 -10.23
N GLU A 21 -1.62 10.35 -10.03
CA GLU A 21 -1.06 9.07 -10.47
C GLU A 21 -1.71 7.90 -9.71
N TRP A 22 -1.91 8.01 -8.40
CA TRP A 22 -2.63 7.00 -7.61
C TRP A 22 -4.08 6.81 -8.06
N TYR A 23 -4.83 7.90 -8.28
CA TYR A 23 -6.19 7.80 -8.84
C TYR A 23 -6.21 7.17 -10.24
N SER A 24 -5.21 7.48 -11.06
CA SER A 24 -5.09 6.90 -12.40
C SER A 24 -4.84 5.40 -12.32
N ALA A 25 -3.96 4.94 -11.42
CA ALA A 25 -3.68 3.53 -11.19
C ALA A 25 -4.93 2.76 -10.73
N ILE A 26 -5.66 3.29 -9.73
CA ILE A 26 -6.93 2.70 -9.26
C ILE A 26 -7.90 2.48 -10.43
N SER A 27 -8.06 3.50 -11.28
CA SER A 27 -8.99 3.44 -12.40
C SER A 27 -8.51 2.54 -13.55
N GLN A 28 -7.22 2.53 -13.86
CA GLN A 28 -6.66 1.78 -14.99
C GLN A 28 -6.54 0.29 -14.67
N ASP A 29 -6.13 -0.04 -13.45
CA ASP A 29 -5.86 -1.42 -13.04
C ASP A 29 -7.10 -2.11 -12.45
N GLY A 30 -8.21 -1.37 -12.29
CA GLY A 30 -9.46 -1.90 -11.74
C GLY A 30 -9.29 -2.39 -10.29
N LEU A 31 -8.49 -1.66 -9.50
CA LEU A 31 -8.22 -2.03 -8.11
C LEU A 31 -9.51 -1.95 -7.29
N GLY A 32 -9.89 -3.08 -6.70
CA GLY A 32 -11.02 -3.18 -5.77
C GLY A 32 -10.62 -2.91 -4.32
N GLY A 33 -11.60 -2.87 -3.42
CA GLY A 33 -11.38 -2.61 -2.00
C GLY A 33 -11.32 -1.12 -1.65
N ASN A 34 -10.81 -0.82 -0.46
CA ASN A 34 -10.68 0.54 0.05
C ASN A 34 -9.30 1.12 -0.25
N HIS A 35 -9.27 2.35 -0.77
CA HIS A 35 -8.03 3.02 -1.14
C HIS A 35 -7.68 4.12 -0.14
N LEU A 36 -6.46 4.07 0.39
CA LEU A 36 -5.85 5.07 1.26
C LEU A 36 -4.56 5.59 0.63
N SER A 37 -4.10 6.76 1.06
CA SER A 37 -2.83 7.31 0.60
C SER A 37 -2.17 8.21 1.66
N ASP A 38 -0.86 8.10 1.80
CA ASP A 38 -0.03 9.04 2.58
C ASP A 38 0.77 9.98 1.67
N LEU A 39 1.17 9.49 0.49
CA LEU A 39 1.80 10.26 -0.59
C LEU A 39 3.10 11.01 -0.20
N ARG A 40 3.82 10.52 0.81
CA ARG A 40 5.07 11.12 1.31
C ARG A 40 6.34 10.45 0.80
N GLY A 41 6.23 9.43 -0.05
CA GLY A 41 7.37 8.65 -0.52
C GLY A 41 8.14 8.03 0.64
N GLY A 42 9.47 8.02 0.51
CA GLY A 42 10.37 7.54 1.57
C GLY A 42 10.33 8.35 2.88
N ARG A 43 9.61 9.48 2.94
CA ARG A 43 9.41 10.27 4.17
C ARG A 43 8.13 9.90 4.94
N SER A 44 7.39 8.92 4.45
CA SER A 44 6.21 8.40 5.16
C SER A 44 6.63 7.84 6.52
N ILE A 45 5.91 8.18 7.59
CA ILE A 45 6.14 7.54 8.88
C ILE A 45 5.80 6.03 8.85
N ILE A 46 5.03 5.60 7.86
CA ILE A 46 4.59 4.22 7.67
C ILE A 46 5.78 3.35 7.25
N THR A 47 6.67 3.87 6.39
CA THR A 47 7.85 3.10 5.94
C THR A 47 8.76 2.77 7.12
N GLU A 48 9.00 3.74 8.01
CA GLU A 48 9.79 3.53 9.23
C GLU A 48 9.07 2.58 10.20
N ARG A 49 7.81 2.88 10.57
CA ARG A 49 7.10 2.13 11.63
C ARG A 49 6.80 0.68 11.26
N LEU A 50 6.52 0.41 9.99
CA LEU A 50 6.24 -0.94 9.51
C LEU A 50 7.49 -1.61 8.89
N GLY A 51 8.64 -0.91 8.88
CA GLY A 51 9.89 -1.40 8.31
C GLY A 51 9.76 -1.76 6.82
N VAL A 52 9.07 -0.93 6.05
CA VAL A 52 8.89 -1.12 4.60
C VAL A 52 10.20 -0.82 3.89
N GLN A 53 10.84 -1.84 3.34
CA GLN A 53 12.10 -1.73 2.59
C GLN A 53 11.88 -1.91 1.08
N GLU A 54 10.85 -2.67 0.72
CA GLU A 54 10.46 -2.97 -0.65
C GLU A 54 8.93 -3.01 -0.77
N MET A 55 8.44 -2.77 -1.98
CA MET A 55 7.01 -2.81 -2.33
C MET A 55 6.82 -3.69 -3.57
N PRO A 56 5.67 -4.39 -3.71
CA PRO A 56 4.53 -4.38 -2.80
C PRO A 56 4.81 -5.13 -1.49
N LEU A 57 4.15 -4.70 -0.42
CA LEU A 57 4.21 -5.35 0.89
C LEU A 57 2.79 -5.54 1.41
N TYR A 58 2.48 -6.77 1.79
CA TYR A 58 1.17 -7.21 2.25
C TYR A 58 1.24 -7.54 3.74
N PHE A 59 0.14 -7.22 4.44
CA PHE A 59 -0.01 -7.48 5.87
C PHE A 59 -1.32 -8.23 6.11
N LYS A 60 -1.27 -9.31 6.88
CA LYS A 60 -2.47 -9.91 7.49
C LYS A 60 -2.73 -9.21 8.81
N VAL A 61 -3.95 -8.71 9.00
CA VAL A 61 -4.35 -8.04 10.24
C VAL A 61 -5.55 -8.77 10.83
N GLU A 62 -5.40 -9.27 12.06
CA GLU A 62 -6.43 -9.98 12.81
C GLU A 62 -6.57 -9.30 14.19
N ASP A 63 -7.80 -8.91 14.56
CA ASP A 63 -8.08 -8.18 15.81
C ASP A 63 -7.19 -6.94 16.05
N GLY A 64 -6.82 -6.25 14.96
CA GLY A 64 -5.97 -5.06 14.99
C GLY A 64 -4.47 -5.37 15.15
N LEU A 65 -4.06 -6.63 15.14
CA LEU A 65 -2.67 -7.07 15.21
C LEU A 65 -2.20 -7.54 13.85
N ILE A 66 -0.97 -7.19 13.47
CA ILE A 66 -0.32 -7.74 12.29
C ILE A 66 0.14 -9.17 12.61
N THR A 67 -0.47 -10.16 11.96
CA THR A 67 -0.16 -11.58 12.19
C THR A 67 0.73 -12.20 11.11
N ALA A 68 0.77 -11.59 9.92
CA ALA A 68 1.70 -11.97 8.86
C ALA A 68 2.14 -10.77 8.03
N ARG A 69 3.32 -10.86 7.42
CA ARG A 69 3.92 -9.87 6.53
C ARG A 69 4.65 -10.60 5.40
N SER A 70 4.39 -10.22 4.15
CA SER A 70 5.07 -10.79 2.98
C SER A 70 5.06 -9.84 1.79
N THR A 71 6.01 -9.99 0.88
CA THR A 71 5.99 -9.37 -0.45
C THR A 71 5.21 -10.20 -1.48
N GLN A 72 4.76 -11.39 -1.10
CA GLN A 72 3.94 -12.28 -1.92
C GLN A 72 2.52 -12.34 -1.36
N ILE A 73 1.53 -12.00 -2.18
CA ILE A 73 0.13 -11.97 -1.74
C ILE A 73 -0.39 -13.34 -1.29
N LEU A 74 0.12 -14.43 -1.90
CA LEU A 74 -0.31 -15.79 -1.59
C LEU A 74 0.05 -16.19 -0.15
N GLU A 75 1.15 -15.67 0.41
CA GLU A 75 1.57 -15.96 1.78
C GLU A 75 0.68 -15.28 2.85
N ILE A 76 -0.26 -14.41 2.43
CA ILE A 76 -1.19 -13.68 3.31
C ILE A 76 -2.62 -14.22 3.19
N LEU A 77 -2.91 -14.97 2.14
CA LEU A 77 -4.26 -15.47 1.82
C LEU A 77 -4.62 -16.79 2.50
N ASP A 78 -3.65 -17.45 3.13
CA ASP A 78 -3.83 -18.64 3.98
C ASP A 78 -4.54 -18.30 5.30
#